data_AF-A0A523PAJ2-F1
#
_entry.id   AF-A0A523PAJ2-F1
#
_cell.length_a   1.000
_cell.length_b   1.000
_cell.length_c   1.000
_cell.angle_alpha   90.00
_cell.angle_beta   90.00
_cell.angle_gamma   90.00
#
_symmetry.space_group_name_H-M   'P 1'
#
loop_
_entity.id
_entity.type
_entity.pdbx_description
1 polymer ?
#
loop_
_entity_poly.entity_id
_entity_poly.type
_entity_poly.pdbx_seq_one_letter_code
_entity_poly.pdbx_strand_id
1 'polypeptide(L)'
;MSDQDVPKEEVEEQLAPYVIEGARSSRSKCKTCRKKIDMGALRIGILIEGPYGTGYMWHHLKCAARRQFDRVEEAYELEAWKEAKTAPDGVPAIEELRGLAEKADEQRKNKKELPHAEPAPSGRSKCKHCNELIAQDAMRVVLGRDVEFGRQVRTSPINVHPRCVAAELLTPDCGTESAGFAAALRANSSGVSPERIEEALTEIGTLPE
;
A
#
# COMPACT_ATOMS: atom_id res chain seq x y z
N MET A 1 -36.19 13.66 57.07
CA MET A 1 -36.14 12.95 55.78
C MET A 1 -35.13 13.68 54.94
N SER A 2 -33.87 13.32 55.11
CA SER A 2 -32.74 13.89 54.38
C SER A 2 -32.35 12.86 53.33
N ASP A 3 -32.81 13.09 52.11
CA ASP A 3 -32.32 12.42 50.91
C ASP A 3 -30.80 12.61 50.87
N GLN A 4 -30.09 11.49 51.02
CA GLN A 4 -28.66 11.44 50.77
C GLN A 4 -28.49 11.15 49.28
N ASP A 5 -28.10 12.17 48.54
CA ASP A 5 -27.53 12.01 47.20
C ASP A 5 -26.28 11.13 47.31
N VAL A 6 -26.42 9.87 46.88
CA VAL A 6 -25.31 8.94 46.72
C VAL A 6 -24.56 9.33 45.43
N PRO A 7 -23.25 9.65 45.49
CA PRO A 7 -22.47 9.91 44.29
C PRO A 7 -22.43 8.65 43.44
N LYS A 8 -22.95 8.74 42.22
CA LYS A 8 -22.86 7.68 41.22
C LYS A 8 -21.41 7.67 40.72
N GLU A 9 -20.60 6.74 41.21
CA GLU A 9 -19.27 6.48 40.66
C GLU A 9 -19.41 6.19 39.16
N GLU A 10 -18.93 7.12 38.33
CA GLU A 10 -18.73 6.89 36.90
C GLU A 10 -17.54 5.95 36.77
N VAL A 11 -17.84 4.64 36.65
CA VAL A 11 -16.85 3.66 36.22
C VAL A 11 -16.44 4.05 34.80
N GLU A 12 -15.27 4.67 34.65
CA GLU A 12 -14.65 4.87 33.34
C GLU A 12 -14.52 3.50 32.67
N GLU A 13 -15.39 3.24 31.69
CA GLU A 13 -15.41 2.01 30.91
C GLU A 13 -14.08 1.94 30.14
N GLN A 14 -13.09 1.23 30.70
CA GLN A 14 -11.78 1.06 30.10
C GLN A 14 -11.97 0.43 28.71
N LEU A 15 -11.58 1.18 27.69
CA LEU A 15 -11.67 0.72 26.31
C LEU A 15 -10.75 -0.48 26.12
N ALA A 16 -11.27 -1.55 25.52
CA ALA A 16 -10.48 -2.71 25.12
C ALA A 16 -9.35 -2.30 24.15
N PRO A 17 -8.21 -3.02 24.11
CA PRO A 17 -7.12 -2.71 23.18
C PRO A 17 -7.54 -2.84 21.70
N TYR A 18 -8.52 -3.72 21.43
CA TYR A 18 -9.07 -3.95 20.10
C TYR A 18 -10.58 -4.05 20.13
N VAL A 19 -11.21 -3.64 19.02
CA VAL A 19 -12.63 -3.90 18.73
C VAL A 19 -12.76 -4.31 17.26
N ILE A 20 -13.43 -5.42 16.99
CA ILE A 20 -13.82 -5.83 15.64
C ILE A 20 -15.34 -5.67 15.51
N GLU A 21 -15.80 -4.79 14.63
CA GLU A 21 -17.23 -4.51 14.49
C GLU A 21 -17.63 -4.22 13.04
N GLY A 22 -18.92 -4.34 12.75
CA GLY A 22 -19.50 -3.72 11.56
C GLY A 22 -19.49 -2.20 11.70
N ALA A 23 -19.03 -1.48 10.67
CA ALA A 23 -18.95 -0.02 10.76
C ALA A 23 -20.32 0.62 10.95
N ARG A 24 -20.51 1.38 12.04
CA ARG A 24 -21.79 2.02 12.38
C ARG A 24 -22.25 3.12 11.42
N SER A 25 -21.30 3.67 10.65
CA SER A 25 -21.56 4.68 9.63
C SER A 25 -20.39 4.73 8.66
N SER A 26 -20.59 5.35 7.49
CA SER A 26 -19.56 5.56 6.48
C SER A 26 -18.62 6.75 6.77
N ARG A 27 -18.62 7.28 8.00
CA ARG A 27 -17.80 8.44 8.41
C ARG A 27 -16.35 8.08 8.72
N SER A 28 -16.05 6.83 9.09
CA SER A 28 -14.69 6.40 9.38
C SER A 28 -13.86 6.22 8.10
N LYS A 29 -12.58 6.61 8.14
CA LYS A 29 -11.60 6.35 7.08
C LYS A 29 -10.55 5.37 7.58
N CYS A 30 -10.25 4.35 6.79
CA CYS A 30 -9.21 3.39 7.10
C CYS A 30 -7.84 4.09 7.17
N LYS A 31 -7.12 3.94 8.28
CA LYS A 31 -5.80 4.57 8.44
C LYS A 31 -4.73 3.95 7.54
N THR A 32 -4.90 2.70 7.11
CA THR A 32 -3.98 2.03 6.16
C THR A 32 -4.14 2.53 4.73
N CYS A 33 -5.33 2.44 4.14
CA CYS A 33 -5.55 2.73 2.71
C CYS A 33 -6.16 4.11 2.44
N ARG A 34 -6.51 4.85 3.51
CA ARG A 34 -7.11 6.20 3.47
C ARG A 34 -8.48 6.30 2.79
N LYS A 35 -9.07 5.17 2.35
CA LYS A 35 -10.43 5.08 1.81
C LYS A 35 -11.46 5.10 2.95
N LYS A 36 -12.69 5.52 2.63
CA LYS A 36 -13.85 5.38 3.54
C LYS A 36 -14.10 3.91 3.87
N ILE A 37 -14.61 3.65 5.06
CA ILE A 37 -15.11 2.34 5.49
C ILE A 37 -16.62 2.43 5.45
N ASP A 38 -17.25 1.66 4.57
CA ASP A 38 -18.70 1.70 4.37
C ASP A 38 -19.47 1.16 5.57
N MET A 39 -20.70 1.65 5.77
CA MET A 39 -21.57 1.17 6.85
C MET A 39 -21.79 -0.35 6.73
N GLY A 40 -21.70 -1.06 7.84
CA GLY A 40 -21.78 -2.52 7.89
C GLY A 40 -20.49 -3.25 7.51
N ALA A 41 -19.50 -2.58 6.89
CA ALA A 41 -18.24 -3.24 6.56
C ALA A 41 -17.42 -3.57 7.82
N LEU A 42 -16.83 -4.77 7.86
CA LEU A 42 -15.96 -5.18 8.96
C LEU A 42 -14.74 -4.28 9.09
N ARG A 43 -14.56 -3.75 10.30
CA ARG A 43 -13.41 -2.92 10.67
C ARG A 43 -12.83 -3.36 12.00
N ILE A 44 -11.53 -3.12 12.16
CA ILE A 44 -10.82 -3.25 13.42
C ILE A 44 -10.48 -1.85 13.93
N GLY A 45 -10.79 -1.60 15.19
CA GLY A 45 -10.35 -0.46 15.97
C GLY A 45 -9.16 -0.89 16.81
N ILE A 46 -8.06 -0.16 16.70
CA ILE A 46 -6.87 -0.35 17.55
C ILE A 46 -6.82 0.84 18.50
N LEU A 47 -6.81 0.55 19.80
CA LEU A 47 -6.79 1.58 20.83
C LEU A 47 -5.52 2.41 20.69
N ILE A 48 -5.69 3.73 20.72
CA ILE A 48 -4.60 4.67 20.79
C ILE A 48 -4.89 5.71 21.86
N GLU A 49 -3.84 6.13 22.53
CA GLU A 49 -3.84 7.29 23.41
C GLU A 49 -3.13 8.42 22.67
N GLY A 50 -3.81 9.56 22.54
CA GLY A 50 -3.28 10.72 21.87
C GLY A 50 -3.50 12.00 22.68
N PRO A 51 -2.94 13.13 22.22
CA PRO A 51 -3.07 14.42 22.90
C PRO A 51 -4.51 14.95 22.98
N TYR A 52 -5.45 14.30 22.29
CA TYR A 52 -6.88 14.66 22.26
C TYR A 52 -7.76 13.60 22.94
N GLY A 53 -7.17 12.70 23.72
CA GLY A 53 -7.84 11.62 24.43
C GLY A 53 -7.61 10.24 23.83
N THR A 54 -8.23 9.25 24.46
CA THR A 54 -8.15 7.83 24.10
C THR A 54 -9.25 7.45 23.10
N GLY A 55 -8.91 6.69 22.07
CA GLY A 55 -9.90 6.23 21.09
C GLY A 55 -9.34 5.24 20.08
N TYR A 56 -10.19 4.75 19.18
CA TYR A 56 -9.79 3.75 18.19
C TYR A 56 -9.31 4.36 16.88
N MET A 57 -8.15 3.89 16.40
CA MET A 57 -7.79 4.01 14.99
C MET A 57 -8.49 2.92 14.18
N TRP A 58 -9.36 3.35 13.26
CA TRP A 58 -10.13 2.43 12.42
C TRP A 58 -9.37 2.01 11.17
N HIS A 59 -9.39 0.70 10.91
CA HIS A 59 -8.88 0.09 9.69
C HIS A 59 -9.93 -0.87 9.12
N HIS A 60 -10.00 -1.04 7.79
CA HIS A 60 -10.66 -2.23 7.25
C HIS A 60 -9.96 -3.46 7.82
N LEU A 61 -10.73 -4.50 8.19
CA LEU A 61 -10.14 -5.73 8.72
C LEU A 61 -9.11 -6.33 7.74
N LYS A 62 -9.46 -6.40 6.45
CA LYS A 62 -8.55 -6.86 5.38
C LYS A 62 -7.36 -5.93 5.13
N CYS A 63 -7.41 -4.66 5.53
CA CYS A 63 -6.26 -3.76 5.42
C CYS A 63 -5.30 -3.95 6.59
N ALA A 64 -5.83 -4.14 7.79
CA ALA A 64 -5.03 -4.50 8.96
C ALA A 64 -4.30 -5.82 8.73
N ALA A 65 -5.02 -6.86 8.26
CA ALA A 65 -4.42 -8.17 7.96
C ALA A 65 -3.22 -8.07 7.00
N ARG A 66 -3.29 -7.21 5.97
CA ARG A 66 -2.19 -7.06 5.00
C ARG A 66 -0.96 -6.30 5.50
N ARG A 67 -1.04 -5.59 6.63
CA ARG A 67 -0.04 -4.58 7.06
C ARG A 67 0.39 -4.65 8.52
N GLN A 68 -0.42 -5.27 9.39
CA GLN A 68 -0.27 -5.32 10.83
C GLN A 68 -1.00 -6.58 11.33
N PHE A 69 -0.58 -7.74 10.82
CA PHE A 69 -1.26 -9.01 11.06
C PHE A 69 -1.13 -9.45 12.53
N ASP A 70 -0.01 -9.14 13.18
CA ASP A 70 0.21 -9.27 14.63
C ASP A 70 -0.96 -8.70 15.45
N ARG A 71 -1.42 -7.49 15.13
CA ARG A 71 -2.55 -6.85 15.81
C ARG A 71 -3.89 -7.50 15.49
N VAL A 72 -4.00 -8.14 14.33
CA VAL A 72 -5.21 -8.89 13.96
C VAL A 72 -5.24 -10.22 14.71
N GLU A 73 -4.10 -10.90 14.83
CA GLU A 73 -3.96 -12.15 15.58
C GLU A 73 -4.33 -11.95 17.05
N GLU A 74 -3.77 -10.92 17.71
CA GLU A 74 -4.11 -10.58 19.09
C GLU A 74 -5.60 -10.23 19.27
N ALA A 75 -6.19 -9.48 18.32
CA ALA A 75 -7.63 -9.17 18.37
C ALA A 75 -8.52 -10.41 18.20
N TYR A 76 -8.04 -11.45 17.51
CA TYR A 76 -8.74 -12.73 17.36
C TYR A 76 -8.62 -13.60 18.60
N GLU A 77 -7.44 -13.66 19.22
CA GLU A 77 -7.22 -14.35 20.49
C GLU A 77 -8.11 -13.78 21.60
N LEU A 78 -8.31 -12.46 21.61
CA LEU A 78 -9.20 -11.76 22.55
C LEU A 78 -10.67 -11.81 22.15
N GLU A 79 -11.00 -12.41 21.00
CA GLU A 79 -12.36 -12.45 20.45
C GLU A 79 -13.03 -11.06 20.45
N ALA A 80 -12.29 -10.04 19.97
CA ALA A 80 -12.60 -8.60 20.09
C ALA A 80 -13.92 -8.15 19.41
N TRP A 81 -14.71 -9.08 18.87
CA TRP A 81 -16.06 -8.87 18.36
C TRP A 81 -17.17 -9.16 19.38
N LYS A 82 -16.88 -9.87 20.49
CA LYS A 82 -17.91 -10.26 21.48
C LYS A 82 -18.57 -9.08 22.16
N GLU A 83 -17.77 -8.09 22.55
CA GLU A 83 -18.22 -6.88 23.24
C GLU A 83 -18.36 -5.68 22.28
N ALA A 84 -18.39 -5.93 20.97
CA ALA A 84 -18.57 -4.88 19.99
C ALA A 84 -19.99 -4.31 20.09
N LYS A 85 -20.12 -2.97 20.19
CA LYS A 85 -21.45 -2.33 20.21
C LYS A 85 -22.24 -2.55 18.92
N THR A 86 -21.56 -2.97 17.84
CA THR A 86 -22.21 -3.45 16.61
C THR A 86 -21.56 -4.78 16.24
N ALA A 87 -22.00 -5.82 16.93
CA ALA A 87 -21.57 -7.19 16.69
C ALA A 87 -21.71 -7.55 15.19
N PRO A 88 -20.66 -8.07 14.55
CA PRO A 88 -20.77 -8.54 13.18
C PRO A 88 -21.55 -9.86 13.10
N ASP A 89 -22.24 -10.10 11.98
CA ASP A 89 -22.92 -11.39 11.71
C ASP A 89 -21.95 -12.58 11.73
N GLY A 90 -20.67 -12.30 11.45
CA GLY A 90 -19.56 -13.23 11.57
C GLY A 90 -18.24 -12.53 11.25
N VAL A 91 -17.15 -13.16 11.66
CA VAL A 91 -15.78 -12.76 11.29
C VAL A 91 -15.16 -13.84 10.39
N PRO A 92 -14.34 -13.46 9.40
CA PRO A 92 -13.60 -14.43 8.58
C PRO A 92 -12.73 -15.35 9.45
N ALA A 93 -12.40 -16.54 8.96
CA ALA A 93 -11.41 -17.37 9.65
C ALA A 93 -10.04 -16.66 9.67
N ILE A 94 -9.30 -16.78 10.78
CA ILE A 94 -7.99 -16.13 10.92
C ILE A 94 -7.02 -16.56 9.82
N GLU A 95 -7.12 -17.80 9.34
CA GLU A 95 -6.27 -18.30 8.25
C GLU A 95 -6.54 -17.64 6.90
N GLU A 96 -7.76 -17.18 6.63
CA GLU A 96 -8.03 -16.37 5.44
C GLU A 96 -7.28 -15.03 5.53
N LEU A 97 -7.23 -14.43 6.73
CA LEU A 97 -6.53 -13.18 6.97
C LEU A 97 -5.01 -13.38 6.94
N ARG A 98 -4.51 -14.50 7.45
CA ARG A 98 -3.09 -14.89 7.36
C ARG A 98 -2.65 -15.03 5.91
N GLY A 99 -3.46 -15.72 5.09
CA GLY A 99 -3.20 -15.83 3.65
C GLY A 99 -3.21 -14.47 2.93
N LEU A 100 -3.96 -13.47 3.41
CA LEU A 100 -3.86 -12.10 2.89
C LEU A 100 -2.56 -11.40 3.31
N ALA A 101 -2.08 -11.64 4.53
CA ALA A 101 -0.83 -11.11 5.04
C ALA A 101 0.36 -11.65 4.24
N GLU A 102 0.45 -12.97 4.09
CA GLU A 102 1.51 -13.67 3.36
C GLU A 102 1.58 -13.23 1.90
N LYS A 103 0.45 -13.20 1.19
CA LYS A 103 0.40 -12.69 -0.19
C LYS A 103 0.86 -11.23 -0.27
N ALA A 104 0.51 -10.41 0.72
CA ALA A 104 0.93 -9.02 0.74
C ALA A 104 2.42 -8.85 1.06
N ASP A 105 3.01 -9.76 1.84
CA ASP A 105 4.45 -9.81 2.10
C ASP A 105 5.24 -10.29 0.88
N GLU A 106 4.77 -11.34 0.21
CA GLU A 106 5.36 -11.80 -1.05
C GLU A 106 5.34 -10.71 -2.11
N GLN A 107 4.21 -10.01 -2.27
CA GLN A 107 4.10 -8.85 -3.17
C GLN A 107 5.05 -7.71 -2.79
N ARG A 108 5.30 -7.47 -1.49
CA ARG A 108 6.27 -6.47 -1.03
C ARG A 108 7.71 -6.89 -1.38
N LYS A 109 8.07 -8.15 -1.10
CA LYS A 109 9.40 -8.71 -1.39
C LYS A 109 9.70 -8.72 -2.89
N ASN A 110 8.68 -8.99 -3.71
CA ASN A 110 8.81 -9.05 -5.17
C ASN A 110 8.63 -7.68 -5.86
N LYS A 111 8.36 -6.60 -5.11
CA LYS A 111 8.23 -5.26 -5.67
C LYS A 111 9.62 -4.75 -6.07
N LYS A 112 9.86 -4.62 -7.37
CA LYS A 112 11.08 -4.03 -7.92
C LYS A 112 11.17 -2.53 -7.62
N GLU A 113 12.38 -2.07 -7.30
CA GLU A 113 12.68 -0.65 -7.17
C GLU A 113 12.76 0.02 -8.55
N LEU A 114 12.61 1.34 -8.57
CA LEU A 114 12.73 2.13 -9.81
C LEU A 114 14.13 2.77 -9.87
N PRO A 115 14.74 2.87 -11.06
CA PRO A 115 14.31 2.25 -12.31
C PRO A 115 14.61 0.74 -12.33
N HIS A 116 13.85 -0.04 -13.11
CA HIS A 116 14.19 -1.43 -13.44
C HIS A 116 13.81 -1.75 -14.88
N ALA A 117 14.40 -2.78 -15.45
CA ALA A 117 14.06 -3.32 -16.76
C ALA A 117 13.35 -4.68 -16.61
N GLU A 118 12.50 -5.00 -17.59
CA GLU A 118 11.89 -6.32 -17.72
C GLU A 118 11.43 -6.59 -19.16
N PRO A 119 11.31 -7.87 -19.57
CA PRO A 119 10.56 -8.21 -20.77
C PRO A 119 9.09 -7.82 -20.58
N ALA A 120 8.48 -7.24 -21.62
CA ALA A 120 7.07 -6.92 -21.58
C ALA A 120 6.25 -8.22 -21.48
N PRO A 121 5.43 -8.40 -20.41
CA PRO A 121 4.67 -9.64 -20.21
C PRO A 121 3.55 -9.83 -21.25
N SER A 122 3.23 -8.78 -22.01
CA SER A 122 2.29 -8.81 -23.14
C SER A 122 2.55 -7.65 -24.08
N GLY A 123 2.08 -7.76 -25.32
CA GLY A 123 2.16 -6.69 -26.33
C GLY A 123 1.16 -5.53 -26.16
N ARG A 124 0.47 -5.45 -25.01
CA ARG A 124 -0.62 -4.48 -24.78
C ARG A 124 -0.16 -3.18 -24.11
N SER A 125 1.03 -3.15 -23.53
CA SER A 125 1.56 -1.94 -22.89
C SER A 125 2.05 -0.94 -23.93
N LYS A 126 1.78 0.35 -23.70
CA LYS A 126 2.33 1.46 -24.48
C LYS A 126 3.48 2.12 -23.74
N CYS A 127 4.51 2.54 -24.49
CA CYS A 127 5.56 3.42 -23.99
C CYS A 127 4.95 4.77 -23.60
N LYS A 128 5.27 5.26 -22.40
CA LYS A 128 4.72 6.51 -21.86
C LYS A 128 5.40 7.78 -22.37
N HIS A 129 6.47 7.60 -23.14
CA HIS A 129 7.16 8.68 -23.85
C HIS A 129 6.57 8.87 -25.26
N CYS A 130 6.70 7.87 -26.15
CA CYS A 130 6.27 7.96 -27.55
C CYS A 130 4.85 7.45 -27.85
N ASN A 131 4.16 6.86 -26.86
CA ASN A 131 2.80 6.29 -26.97
C ASN A 131 2.63 5.09 -27.93
N GLU A 132 3.72 4.57 -28.48
CA GLU A 132 3.74 3.34 -29.29
C GLU A 132 3.62 2.08 -28.41
N LEU A 133 3.13 0.99 -29.00
CA LEU A 133 3.07 -0.32 -28.32
C LEU A 133 4.48 -0.88 -28.08
N ILE A 134 4.63 -1.58 -26.96
CA ILE A 134 5.81 -2.37 -26.63
C ILE A 134 5.44 -3.82 -26.94
N ALA A 135 6.17 -4.46 -27.85
CA ALA A 135 5.92 -5.85 -28.24
C ALA A 135 6.08 -6.79 -27.04
N GLN A 136 5.36 -7.92 -27.04
CA GLN A 136 5.55 -8.96 -26.04
C GLN A 136 7.01 -9.44 -26.06
N ASP A 137 7.55 -9.74 -24.88
CA ASP A 137 8.93 -10.18 -24.65
C ASP A 137 10.02 -9.17 -25.01
N ALA A 138 9.70 -8.06 -25.68
CA ALA A 138 10.62 -6.95 -25.89
C ALA A 138 10.99 -6.29 -24.55
N MET A 139 12.23 -5.82 -24.44
CA MET A 139 12.68 -5.10 -23.25
C MET A 139 11.93 -3.78 -23.09
N ARG A 140 11.51 -3.50 -21.88
CA ARG A 140 11.04 -2.18 -21.45
C ARG A 140 11.73 -1.77 -20.17
N VAL A 141 11.88 -0.47 -20.00
CA VAL A 141 12.38 0.14 -18.78
C VAL A 141 11.21 0.78 -18.04
N VAL A 142 11.13 0.51 -16.75
CA VAL A 142 10.13 1.07 -15.86
C VAL A 142 10.77 2.21 -15.09
N LEU A 143 10.35 3.43 -15.40
CA LEU A 143 10.78 4.66 -14.75
C LEU A 143 9.74 5.14 -13.74
N GLY A 144 10.15 5.97 -12.80
CA GLY A 144 9.26 6.75 -11.94
C GLY A 144 8.84 8.05 -12.60
N ARG A 145 7.53 8.29 -12.63
CA ARG A 145 6.92 9.58 -12.99
C ARG A 145 6.25 10.19 -11.78
N ASP A 146 6.60 11.42 -11.47
CA ASP A 146 6.02 12.17 -10.38
C ASP A 146 4.69 12.80 -10.78
N VAL A 147 3.70 12.63 -9.90
CA VAL A 147 2.38 13.25 -10.05
C VAL A 147 2.09 14.06 -8.80
N GLU A 148 1.84 15.35 -8.99
CA GLU A 148 1.50 16.27 -7.93
C GLU A 148 0.00 16.19 -7.59
N PHE A 149 -0.30 16.04 -6.31
CA PHE A 149 -1.64 16.08 -5.73
C PHE A 149 -1.67 17.17 -4.65
N GLY A 150 -1.80 18.42 -5.08
CA GLY A 150 -1.71 19.57 -4.18
C GLY A 150 -0.29 19.70 -3.61
N ARG A 151 -0.12 19.51 -2.29
CA ARG A 151 1.19 19.58 -1.63
C ARG A 151 1.95 18.23 -1.58
N GLN A 152 1.39 17.18 -2.17
CA GLN A 152 1.98 15.83 -2.12
C GLN A 152 2.46 15.41 -3.50
N VAL A 153 3.70 14.94 -3.60
CA VAL A 153 4.23 14.28 -4.81
C VAL A 153 4.08 12.77 -4.65
N ARG A 154 3.70 12.08 -5.73
CA ARG A 154 3.69 10.62 -5.80
C ARG A 154 4.38 10.13 -7.05
N THR A 155 5.44 9.36 -6.86
CA THR A 155 6.12 8.65 -7.95
C THR A 155 5.36 7.38 -8.32
N SER A 156 4.98 7.28 -9.59
CA SER A 156 4.26 6.14 -10.17
C SER A 156 5.09 5.51 -11.29
N PRO A 157 5.09 4.16 -11.41
CA PRO A 157 5.85 3.49 -12.46
C PRO A 157 5.24 3.73 -13.85
N ILE A 158 6.10 3.99 -14.83
CA ILE A 158 5.75 4.13 -16.25
C ILE A 158 6.62 3.21 -17.10
N ASN A 159 6.03 2.59 -18.13
CA ASN A 159 6.76 1.73 -19.06
C ASN A 159 7.30 2.58 -20.22
N VAL A 160 8.57 2.44 -20.55
CA VAL A 160 9.26 3.21 -21.59
C VAL A 160 10.11 2.25 -22.42
N HIS A 161 10.19 2.44 -23.74
CA HIS A 161 11.16 1.71 -24.56
C HIS A 161 12.58 2.08 -24.14
N PRO A 162 13.57 1.17 -24.24
CA PRO A 162 14.95 1.52 -23.94
C PRO A 162 15.42 2.75 -24.75
N ARG A 163 15.19 2.79 -26.07
CA ARG A 163 15.49 3.97 -26.91
C ARG A 163 14.84 5.30 -26.49
N CYS A 164 13.78 5.26 -25.68
CA CYS A 164 13.04 6.45 -25.25
C CYS A 164 13.45 6.94 -23.86
N VAL A 165 14.29 6.19 -23.12
CA VAL A 165 14.65 6.52 -21.73
C VAL A 165 15.36 7.87 -21.64
N ALA A 166 16.38 8.11 -22.47
CA ALA A 166 17.17 9.35 -22.41
C ALA A 166 16.28 10.60 -22.58
N ALA A 167 15.30 10.54 -23.48
CA ALA A 167 14.35 11.62 -23.70
C ALA A 167 13.30 11.73 -22.58
N GLU A 168 12.87 10.61 -21.97
CA GLU A 168 11.94 10.63 -20.84
C GLU A 168 12.58 11.18 -19.57
N LEU A 169 13.87 10.92 -19.31
CA LEU A 169 14.56 11.48 -18.14
C LEU A 169 14.63 13.02 -18.17
N LEU A 170 14.47 13.62 -19.34
CA LEU A 170 14.42 15.08 -19.51
C LEU A 170 13.02 15.67 -19.29
N THR A 171 11.97 14.85 -19.12
CA THR A 171 10.64 15.40 -18.90
C THR A 171 10.52 15.95 -17.47
N PRO A 172 9.85 17.10 -17.27
CA PRO A 172 9.77 17.73 -15.95
C PRO A 172 9.08 16.86 -14.87
N ASP A 173 8.27 15.90 -15.30
CA ASP A 173 7.54 14.98 -14.44
C ASP A 173 8.27 13.63 -14.25
N CYS A 174 9.48 13.45 -14.78
CA CYS A 174 10.26 12.26 -14.54
C CYS A 174 10.88 12.31 -13.14
N GLY A 175 10.43 11.41 -12.26
CA GLY A 175 10.97 11.26 -10.90
C GLY A 175 12.16 10.31 -10.82
N THR A 176 12.74 9.92 -11.96
CA THR A 176 13.94 9.08 -12.02
C THR A 176 15.13 9.93 -12.43
N GLU A 177 16.21 9.84 -11.67
CA GLU A 177 17.45 10.58 -11.93
C GLU A 177 18.35 9.85 -12.93
N SER A 178 19.08 10.61 -13.76
CA SER A 178 20.12 10.08 -14.66
C SER A 178 21.37 9.64 -13.90
N ALA A 179 21.68 10.31 -12.79
CA ALA A 179 22.82 10.00 -11.94
C ALA A 179 22.71 8.58 -11.36
N GLY A 180 23.70 7.73 -11.60
CA GLY A 180 23.71 6.34 -11.13
C GLY A 180 22.70 5.41 -11.81
N PHE A 181 21.98 5.88 -12.84
CA PHE A 181 20.91 5.15 -13.50
C PHE A 181 21.32 3.73 -13.94
N ALA A 182 22.46 3.58 -14.60
CA ALA A 182 22.91 2.28 -15.11
C ALA A 182 23.24 1.29 -13.98
N ALA A 183 23.74 1.77 -12.84
CA ALA A 183 23.99 0.93 -11.67
C ALA A 183 22.67 0.50 -11.02
N ALA A 184 21.74 1.44 -10.86
CA ALA A 184 20.40 1.16 -10.33
C ALA A 184 19.63 0.17 -11.22
N LEU A 185 19.66 0.36 -12.55
CA LEU A 185 18.99 -0.52 -13.49
C LEU A 185 19.50 -1.96 -13.38
N ARG A 186 20.82 -2.17 -13.25
CA ARG A 186 21.40 -3.49 -13.04
C ARG A 186 20.96 -4.12 -11.71
N ALA A 187 20.94 -3.34 -10.63
CA ALA A 187 20.58 -3.84 -9.30
C ALA A 187 19.08 -4.18 -9.18
N ASN A 188 18.22 -3.39 -9.81
CA ASN A 188 16.77 -3.44 -9.58
C ASN A 188 16.02 -4.38 -10.54
N SER A 189 16.67 -4.85 -11.61
CA SER A 189 16.06 -5.67 -12.68
C SER A 189 16.04 -7.17 -12.35
N SER A 190 15.48 -7.53 -11.20
CA SER A 190 15.40 -8.93 -10.78
C SER A 190 14.66 -9.80 -11.81
N GLY A 191 15.21 -10.99 -12.08
CA GLY A 191 14.65 -11.94 -13.05
C GLY A 191 14.96 -11.63 -14.52
N VAL A 192 15.81 -10.64 -14.81
CA VAL A 192 16.35 -10.36 -16.15
C VAL A 192 17.82 -10.78 -16.19
N SER A 193 18.26 -11.40 -17.27
CA SER A 193 19.67 -11.79 -17.43
C SER A 193 20.56 -10.56 -17.61
N PRO A 194 21.83 -10.58 -17.15
CA PRO A 194 22.75 -9.47 -17.32
C PRO A 194 22.91 -9.03 -18.78
N GLU A 195 22.92 -9.97 -19.72
CA GLU A 195 23.09 -9.69 -21.15
C GLU A 195 21.94 -8.82 -21.69
N ARG A 196 20.69 -9.14 -21.32
CA ARG A 196 19.52 -8.35 -21.72
C ARG A 196 19.50 -6.96 -21.09
N ILE A 197 20.09 -6.81 -19.90
CA ILE A 197 20.23 -5.50 -19.26
C ILE A 197 21.27 -4.66 -20.02
N GLU A 198 22.40 -5.25 -20.41
CA GLU A 198 23.41 -4.54 -21.19
C GLU A 198 22.92 -4.19 -22.60
N GLU A 199 22.14 -5.05 -23.25
CA GLU A 199 21.47 -4.75 -24.52
C GLU A 199 20.52 -3.55 -24.36
N ALA A 200 19.69 -3.53 -23.30
CA ALA A 200 18.82 -2.40 -23.01
C ALA A 200 19.61 -1.12 -22.75
N LEU A 201 20.70 -1.17 -21.96
CA LEU A 201 21.57 -0.01 -21.72
C LEU A 201 22.23 0.50 -23.01
N THR A 202 22.61 -0.40 -23.91
CA THR A 202 23.15 -0.05 -25.23
C THR A 202 22.10 0.68 -26.07
N GLU A 203 20.85 0.22 -26.07
CA GLU A 203 19.74 0.86 -26.79
C GLU A 203 19.34 2.21 -26.17
N ILE A 204 19.45 2.36 -24.84
CA ILE A 204 19.25 3.64 -24.15
C ILE A 204 20.27 4.68 -24.60
N GLY A 205 21.53 4.25 -24.79
CA GLY A 205 22.61 5.13 -25.20
C GLY A 205 23.05 6.09 -24.09
N THR A 206 23.59 7.24 -24.51
CA THR A 206 24.09 8.27 -23.58
C THR A 206 22.94 8.95 -22.85
N LEU A 207 23.03 8.99 -21.52
CA LEU A 207 22.07 9.69 -20.67
C LEU A 207 22.42 11.17 -20.56
N PRO A 208 21.41 12.05 -20.34
CA PRO A 208 21.67 13.45 -20.05
C PRO A 208 22.42 13.62 -18.72
N GLU A 209 23.31 14.61 -18.67
CA GLU A 209 23.98 15.05 -17.43
C GLU A 209 23.00 15.68 -16.45
#